data_AF-A0A238J5Y7-F1
#
_entry.id   AF-A0A238J5Y7-F1
#
_cell.length_a   1.000
_cell.length_b   1.000
_cell.length_c   1.000
_cell.angle_alpha   90.00
_cell.angle_beta   90.00
_cell.angle_gamma   90.00
#
_symmetry.space_group_name_H-M   'P 1'
#
loop_
_entity.id
_entity.type
_entity.pdbx_description
1 polymer ?
#
loop_
_entity_poly.entity_id
_entity_poly.type
_entity_poly.pdbx_seq_one_letter_code
_entity_poly.pdbx_strand_id
1 'polypeptide(L)'
;MQTPPHPRNKIDRNQRVDHPVQKIPEIAKSRVVMPAQLSDPERNALARQLHHVHQKIFAGVSAEEFYRHVIEPPAEATSIQLYFAEDQSLIGYCAVHRYRRQVHGRNAIVLRAEAGLVPEYRGRGATYGFGIVRARPTTRHVRRSDVASFWRV
;
A
#
# COMPACT_ATOMS: atom_id res chain seq x y z
N MET A 1 -17.56 7.24 -63.74
CA MET A 1 -16.52 7.79 -62.84
C MET A 1 -16.05 6.64 -61.95
N GLN A 2 -14.82 6.14 -62.14
CA GLN A 2 -14.23 5.07 -61.33
C GLN A 2 -13.38 5.71 -60.22
N THR A 3 -13.62 5.33 -58.96
CA THR A 3 -12.82 5.73 -57.80
C THR A 3 -11.44 5.05 -57.84
N PRO A 4 -10.34 5.75 -57.51
CA PRO A 4 -9.01 5.14 -57.48
C PRO A 4 -8.87 4.19 -56.27
N PRO A 5 -8.07 3.11 -56.38
CA PRO A 5 -7.86 2.19 -55.27
C PRO A 5 -7.07 2.86 -54.14
N HIS A 6 -7.59 2.70 -52.92
CA HIS A 6 -6.97 3.16 -51.68
C HIS A 6 -5.65 2.39 -51.42
N PRO A 7 -4.51 3.06 -51.14
CA PRO A 7 -3.26 2.35 -50.89
C PRO A 7 -3.32 1.59 -49.56
N ARG A 8 -3.22 0.26 -49.62
CA ARG A 8 -3.02 -0.57 -48.42
C ARG A 8 -1.62 -0.31 -47.88
N ASN A 9 -1.53 0.44 -46.79
CA ASN A 9 -0.31 0.60 -46.02
C ASN A 9 0.10 -0.77 -45.48
N LYS A 10 1.17 -1.36 -46.02
CA LYS A 10 1.76 -2.59 -45.47
C LYS A 10 2.47 -2.19 -44.17
N ILE A 11 1.79 -2.39 -43.05
CA ILE A 11 2.42 -2.28 -41.73
C ILE A 11 3.44 -3.43 -41.66
N ASP A 12 4.72 -3.06 -41.73
CA ASP A 12 5.83 -3.98 -41.53
C ASP A 12 5.77 -4.52 -40.09
N ARG A 13 5.41 -5.81 -39.95
CA ARG A 13 5.27 -6.48 -38.65
C ARG A 13 6.62 -6.67 -37.93
N ASN A 14 7.74 -6.31 -38.55
CA ASN A 14 9.08 -6.53 -37.99
C ASN A 14 9.74 -5.29 -37.36
N GLN A 15 9.06 -4.15 -37.26
CA GLN A 15 9.54 -3.05 -36.42
C GLN A 15 9.19 -3.30 -34.94
N ARG A 16 9.83 -4.29 -34.32
CA ARG A 16 10.03 -4.23 -32.86
C ARG A 16 11.08 -3.16 -32.61
N VAL A 17 10.61 -1.97 -32.25
CA VAL A 17 11.45 -0.96 -31.64
C VAL A 17 11.95 -1.56 -30.33
N ASP A 18 13.22 -1.99 -30.33
CA ASP A 18 13.95 -2.38 -29.13
C ASP A 18 14.06 -1.15 -28.23
N HIS A 19 13.02 -0.91 -27.44
CA HIS A 19 13.11 0.04 -26.35
C HIS A 19 14.11 -0.55 -25.37
N PRO A 20 15.20 0.17 -25.01
CA PRO A 20 16.07 -0.29 -23.96
C PRO A 20 15.21 -0.52 -22.72
N VAL A 21 15.17 -1.77 -22.23
CA VAL A 21 14.53 -2.08 -20.96
C VAL A 21 15.31 -1.33 -19.90
N GLN A 22 14.81 -0.17 -19.49
CA GLN A 22 15.44 0.62 -18.46
C GLN A 22 15.46 -0.22 -17.18
N LYS A 23 16.66 -0.57 -16.71
CA LYS A 23 16.83 -1.44 -15.55
C LYS A 23 16.29 -0.72 -14.32
N ILE A 24 15.15 -1.17 -13.81
CA ILE A 24 14.54 -0.63 -12.59
C ILE A 24 15.53 -0.86 -11.42
N PRO A 25 15.94 0.19 -10.69
CA PRO A 25 16.77 0.07 -9.49
C PRO A 25 16.13 -0.84 -8.43
N GLU A 26 16.96 -1.48 -7.62
CA GLU A 26 16.48 -2.41 -6.59
C GLU A 26 16.19 -1.70 -5.27
N ILE A 27 15.24 -2.24 -4.51
CA ILE A 27 15.02 -1.83 -3.12
C ILE A 27 16.11 -2.48 -2.29
N ALA A 28 17.01 -1.67 -1.73
CA ALA A 28 18.16 -2.15 -0.96
C ALA A 28 17.74 -2.71 0.41
N LYS A 29 16.77 -2.08 1.06
CA LYS A 29 16.33 -2.46 2.41
C LYS A 29 14.85 -2.19 2.63
N SER A 30 14.23 -3.01 3.49
CA SER A 30 12.93 -2.70 4.06
C SER A 30 12.95 -2.77 5.59
N ARG A 31 12.11 -1.98 6.24
CA ARG A 31 11.95 -1.96 7.71
C ARG A 31 10.49 -1.79 8.06
N VAL A 32 10.01 -2.54 9.06
CA VAL A 32 8.64 -2.39 9.56
C VAL A 32 8.65 -1.55 10.84
N VAL A 33 7.70 -0.63 10.94
CA VAL A 33 7.44 0.18 12.13
C VAL A 33 5.98 0.04 12.55
N MET A 34 5.72 0.13 13.85
CA MET A 34 4.38 0.19 14.43
C MET A 34 4.25 1.55 15.12
N PRO A 35 3.48 2.52 14.58
CA PRO A 35 3.38 3.86 15.16
C PRO A 35 2.99 3.87 16.64
N ALA A 36 2.16 2.91 17.06
CA ALA A 36 1.75 2.74 18.47
C ALA A 36 2.88 2.40 19.45
N GLN A 37 4.05 1.98 18.95
CA GLN A 37 5.24 1.68 19.74
C GLN A 37 6.25 2.83 19.76
N LEU A 38 5.97 3.93 19.05
CA LEU A 38 6.83 5.10 18.97
C LEU A 38 6.37 6.17 19.95
N SER A 39 7.33 6.91 20.51
CA SER A 39 7.07 8.16 21.22
C SER A 39 6.51 9.22 20.27
N ASP A 40 5.87 10.26 20.81
CA ASP A 40 5.30 11.34 19.99
C ASP A 40 6.35 12.05 19.12
N PRO A 41 7.58 12.35 19.58
CA PRO A 41 8.61 12.92 18.72
C PRO A 41 9.01 12.01 17.56
N GLU A 42 9.18 10.71 17.81
CA GLU A 42 9.52 9.72 16.79
C GLU A 42 8.39 9.55 15.77
N ARG A 43 7.15 9.54 16.25
CA ARG A 43 5.94 9.45 15.42
C ARG A 43 5.79 10.68 14.52
N ASN A 44 6.03 11.86 15.05
CA ASN A 44 6.04 13.11 14.29
C ASN A 44 7.17 13.15 13.25
N ALA A 45 8.36 12.63 13.59
CA ALA A 45 9.46 12.51 12.65
C ALA A 45 9.14 11.53 11.52
N LEU A 46 8.57 10.36 11.86
CA LEU A 46 8.09 9.38 10.89
C LEU A 46 7.04 9.98 9.95
N ALA A 47 6.07 10.73 10.50
CA ALA A 47 5.03 11.38 9.74
C ALA A 47 5.59 12.35 8.69
N ARG A 48 6.53 13.21 9.09
CA ARG A 48 7.19 14.15 8.16
C ARG A 48 7.95 13.43 7.05
N GLN A 49 8.71 12.38 7.38
CA GLN A 49 9.44 11.59 6.39
C GLN A 49 8.51 10.90 5.39
N LEU A 50 7.45 10.27 5.91
CA LEU A 50 6.47 9.57 5.09
C LEU A 50 5.64 10.53 4.22
N HIS A 51 5.26 11.70 4.75
CA HIS A 51 4.54 12.72 3.98
C HIS A 51 5.41 13.27 2.85
N HIS A 52 6.70 13.52 3.10
CA HIS A 52 7.63 13.98 2.06
C HIS A 52 7.73 12.99 0.89
N VAL A 53 7.80 11.68 1.15
CA VAL A 53 7.79 10.68 0.07
C VAL A 53 6.39 10.50 -0.54
N HIS A 54 5.32 10.61 0.26
CA HIS A 54 3.94 10.55 -0.24
C HIS A 54 3.70 11.63 -1.29
N GLN A 55 4.17 12.87 -1.08
CA GLN A 55 4.04 13.96 -2.05
C GLN A 55 4.73 13.68 -3.40
N LYS A 56 5.70 12.77 -3.46
CA LYS A 56 6.34 12.33 -4.71
C LYS A 56 5.55 11.23 -5.42
N ILE A 57 4.65 10.56 -4.71
CA ILE A 57 3.89 9.41 -5.20
C ILE A 57 2.45 9.81 -5.55
N PHE A 58 1.84 10.61 -4.68
CA PHE A 58 0.45 11.03 -4.69
C PHE A 58 0.35 12.54 -4.43
N ALA A 59 -0.70 13.18 -4.96
CA ALA A 59 -0.98 14.59 -4.74
C ALA A 59 -2.28 14.77 -3.93
N GLY A 60 -2.44 15.93 -3.29
CA GLY A 60 -3.73 16.36 -2.75
C GLY A 60 -4.00 16.04 -1.28
N VAL A 61 -2.98 15.72 -0.47
CA VAL A 61 -3.12 15.44 0.96
C VAL A 61 -2.20 16.36 1.78
N SER A 62 -2.78 17.08 2.75
CA SER A 62 -2.02 17.88 3.72
C SER A 62 -1.24 17.00 4.69
N ALA A 63 -0.21 17.56 5.35
CA ALA A 63 0.56 16.83 6.35
C ALA A 63 -0.31 16.34 7.53
N GLU A 64 -1.31 17.12 7.92
CA GLU A 64 -2.23 16.81 9.02
C GLU A 64 -3.19 15.67 8.64
N GLU A 65 -3.78 15.71 7.45
CA GLU A 65 -4.60 14.61 6.93
C GLU A 65 -3.79 13.34 6.77
N PHE A 66 -2.57 13.45 6.23
CA PHE A 66 -1.64 12.33 6.13
C PHE A 66 -1.38 11.70 7.49
N TYR A 67 -1.08 12.51 8.50
CA TYR A 67 -0.85 12.05 9.86
C TYR A 67 -2.06 11.29 10.40
N ARG A 68 -3.27 11.87 10.33
CA ARG A 68 -4.50 11.23 10.79
C ARG A 68 -4.83 9.93 10.04
N HIS A 69 -4.50 9.84 8.75
CA HIS A 69 -4.86 8.68 7.95
C HIS A 69 -3.82 7.57 8.01
N VAL A 70 -2.54 7.89 8.01
CA VAL A 70 -1.46 6.89 7.89
C VAL A 70 -0.80 6.58 9.23
N ILE A 71 -0.64 7.58 10.09
CA ILE A 71 0.12 7.45 11.33
C ILE A 71 -0.81 7.09 12.49
N GLU A 72 -1.92 7.81 12.62
CA GLU A 72 -2.87 7.67 13.73
C GLU A 72 -4.31 7.48 13.25
N PRO A 73 -4.60 6.44 12.43
CA PRO A 73 -5.97 6.13 12.08
C PRO A 73 -6.71 5.48 13.26
N PRO A 74 -8.05 5.50 13.24
CA PRO A 74 -8.89 4.81 14.23
C PRO A 74 -8.93 3.28 13.99
N ALA A 75 -7.75 2.67 13.85
CA ALA A 75 -7.52 1.25 13.59
C ALA A 75 -7.02 0.55 14.87
N GLU A 76 -7.39 -0.71 15.11
CA GLU A 76 -6.89 -1.40 16.30
C GLU A 76 -5.42 -1.83 16.15
N ALA A 77 -4.89 -1.84 14.93
CA ALA A 77 -3.46 -1.99 14.68
C ALA A 77 -3.04 -1.31 13.37
N THR A 78 -1.89 -0.66 13.40
CA THR A 78 -1.23 -0.09 12.21
C THR A 78 0.19 -0.64 12.13
N SER A 79 0.60 -1.07 10.92
CA SER A 79 1.97 -1.46 10.61
C SER A 79 2.37 -0.82 9.30
N ILE A 80 3.57 -0.22 9.27
CA ILE A 80 4.07 0.48 8.08
C ILE A 80 5.41 -0.16 7.69
N GLN A 81 5.49 -0.70 6.47
CA GLN A 81 6.76 -1.09 5.87
C GLN A 81 7.34 0.10 5.13
N LEU A 82 8.59 0.43 5.43
CA LEU A 82 9.39 1.46 4.77
C LEU A 82 10.34 0.79 3.78
N TYR A 83 10.53 1.40 2.61
CA TYR A 83 11.45 0.92 1.58
C TYR A 83 12.57 1.93 1.36
N PHE A 84 13.80 1.46 1.27
CA PHE A 84 15.00 2.29 1.14
C PHE A 84 15.82 1.89 -0.09
N ALA A 85 16.39 2.90 -0.74
CA ALA A 85 17.40 2.74 -1.77
C ALA A 85 18.80 2.47 -1.16
N GLU A 86 19.80 2.20 -2.00
CA GLU A 86 21.17 1.91 -1.58
C GLU A 86 21.83 3.09 -0.83
N ASP A 87 21.49 4.32 -1.23
CA ASP A 87 21.90 5.56 -0.57
C ASP A 87 21.16 5.84 0.76
N GLN A 88 20.34 4.89 1.22
CA GLN A 88 19.47 4.97 2.40
C GLN A 88 18.33 5.98 2.29
N SER A 89 18.05 6.52 1.10
CA SER A 89 16.88 7.37 0.86
C SER A 89 15.59 6.55 1.01
N LEU A 90 14.60 7.13 1.70
CA LEU A 90 13.26 6.55 1.77
C LEU A 90 12.55 6.75 0.42
N ILE A 91 12.25 5.64 -0.25
CA ILE A 91 11.70 5.60 -1.62
C ILE A 91 10.23 5.19 -1.68
N GLY A 92 9.65 4.84 -0.55
CA GLY A 92 8.22 4.61 -0.42
C GLY A 92 7.84 3.83 0.83
N TYR A 93 6.58 3.44 0.91
CA TYR A 93 6.05 2.71 2.05
C TYR A 93 4.81 1.90 1.70
N CYS A 94 4.44 0.99 2.59
CA CYS A 94 3.18 0.26 2.61
C CYS A 94 2.62 0.29 4.02
N ALA A 95 1.59 1.11 4.26
CA ALA A 95 0.86 1.21 5.50
C ALA A 95 -0.34 0.26 5.47
N VAL A 96 -0.50 -0.55 6.51
CA VAL A 96 -1.61 -1.48 6.66
C VAL A 96 -2.30 -1.20 7.99
N HIS A 97 -3.59 -0.94 7.91
CA HIS A 97 -4.46 -0.67 9.05
C HIS A 97 -5.48 -1.79 9.18
N ARG A 98 -5.60 -2.31 10.40
CA ARG A 98 -6.53 -3.38 10.74
C ARG A 98 -7.69 -2.84 11.55
N TYR A 99 -8.89 -3.16 11.09
CA TYR A 99 -10.15 -2.76 11.68
C TYR A 99 -10.97 -4.02 12.01
N ARG A 100 -11.52 -4.11 13.21
CA ARG A 100 -12.52 -5.13 13.59
C ARG A 100 -13.90 -4.56 13.36
N ARG A 101 -14.70 -5.23 12.54
CA ARG A 101 -16.04 -4.78 12.19
C ARG A 101 -17.03 -5.94 12.28
N GLN A 102 -18.30 -5.59 12.42
CA GLN A 102 -19.41 -6.54 12.28
C GLN A 102 -20.01 -6.36 10.89
N VAL A 103 -20.05 -7.42 10.10
CA VAL A 103 -20.62 -7.42 8.74
C VAL A 103 -21.65 -8.55 8.68
N HIS A 104 -22.92 -8.20 8.50
CA HIS A 104 -24.05 -9.15 8.53
C HIS A 104 -24.05 -10.06 9.77
N GLY A 105 -23.81 -9.49 10.96
CA GLY A 105 -23.77 -10.21 12.23
C GLY A 105 -22.55 -11.10 12.44
N ARG A 106 -21.54 -11.02 11.56
CA ARG A 106 -20.29 -11.77 11.66
C ARG A 106 -19.11 -10.84 11.95
N ASN A 107 -18.25 -11.26 12.87
CA ASN A 107 -16.96 -10.62 13.09
C ASN A 107 -16.10 -10.71 11.82
N ALA A 108 -15.67 -9.55 11.33
CA ALA A 108 -14.81 -9.42 10.17
C ALA A 108 -13.58 -8.56 10.51
N ILE A 109 -12.45 -8.89 9.87
CA ILE A 109 -11.27 -8.04 9.86
C ILE A 109 -11.25 -7.31 8.52
N VAL A 110 -11.34 -5.99 8.56
CA VAL A 110 -11.16 -5.13 7.39
C VAL A 110 -9.73 -4.60 7.40
N LEU A 111 -9.04 -4.75 6.28
CA LEU A 111 -7.70 -4.21 6.07
C LEU A 111 -7.79 -3.06 5.09
N ARG A 112 -7.24 -1.90 5.49
CA ARG A 112 -6.96 -0.81 4.56
C ARG A 112 -5.46 -0.78 4.35
N ALA A 113 -5.02 -0.91 3.10
CA ALA A 113 -3.63 -0.75 2.73
C ALA A 113 -3.47 0.50 1.88
N GLU A 114 -2.46 1.30 2.19
CA GLU A 114 -1.98 2.41 1.37
C GLU A 114 -0.52 2.12 1.04
N ALA A 115 -0.19 2.03 -0.24
CA ALA A 115 1.14 1.61 -0.66
C ALA A 115 1.58 2.37 -1.90
N GLY A 116 2.85 2.75 -1.91
CA GLY A 116 3.43 3.47 -3.02
C GLY A 116 4.95 3.48 -2.97
N LEU A 117 5.54 3.49 -4.16
CA LEU A 117 6.95 3.73 -4.40
C LEU A 117 7.07 4.92 -5.36
N VAL A 118 8.15 5.70 -5.22
CA VAL A 118 8.50 6.72 -6.21
C VAL A 118 8.61 6.07 -7.62
N PRO A 119 8.31 6.82 -8.70
CA PRO A 119 8.16 6.26 -10.04
C PRO A 119 9.30 5.35 -10.51
N GLU A 120 10.54 5.70 -10.16
CA GLU A 120 11.76 5.00 -10.59
C GLU A 120 11.86 3.58 -10.02
N TYR A 121 11.18 3.31 -8.91
CA TYR A 121 11.20 2.02 -8.21
C TYR A 121 9.90 1.22 -8.38
N ARG A 122 8.97 1.69 -9.22
CA ARG A 122 7.69 0.99 -9.45
C ARG A 122 7.91 -0.26 -10.32
N GLY A 123 7.20 -1.33 -9.96
CA GLY A 123 7.28 -2.64 -10.64
C GLY A 123 7.46 -3.79 -9.64
N ARG A 124 7.46 -5.03 -10.13
CA ARG A 124 7.83 -6.24 -9.37
C ARG A 124 6.97 -6.62 -8.15
N GLY A 125 5.84 -5.95 -7.90
CA GLY A 125 4.90 -6.31 -6.84
C GLY A 125 5.42 -6.13 -5.40
N ALA A 126 6.44 -5.28 -5.20
CA ALA A 126 7.17 -5.12 -3.93
C ALA A 126 6.29 -4.82 -2.70
N THR A 127 5.14 -4.18 -2.89
CA THR A 127 4.22 -3.80 -1.82
C THR A 127 3.15 -4.85 -1.51
N TYR A 128 2.91 -5.80 -2.42
CA TYR A 128 1.76 -6.71 -2.37
C TYR A 128 1.88 -7.78 -1.25
N GLY A 129 3.08 -8.32 -1.05
CA GLY A 129 3.31 -9.38 -0.06
C GLY A 129 3.08 -8.92 1.38
N PHE A 130 3.36 -7.66 1.70
CA PHE A 130 3.25 -7.13 3.06
C PHE A 130 1.81 -7.12 3.58
N GLY A 131 0.86 -6.66 2.75
CA GLY A 131 -0.56 -6.62 3.09
C GLY A 131 -1.12 -8.01 3.43
N ILE A 132 -0.78 -9.02 2.62
CA ILE A 132 -1.23 -10.41 2.80
C ILE A 132 -0.67 -11.01 4.09
N VAL A 133 0.61 -10.80 4.41
CA VAL A 133 1.20 -11.31 5.65
C VAL A 133 0.51 -10.71 6.88
N ARG A 134 0.13 -9.42 6.83
CA ARG A 134 -0.55 -8.72 7.92
C ARG A 134 -2.04 -9.05 8.03
N ALA A 135 -2.62 -9.69 7.02
CA ALA A 135 -3.98 -10.19 7.04
C ALA A 135 -4.16 -11.44 7.91
N ARG A 136 -3.07 -12.16 8.21
CA ARG A 136 -3.16 -13.36 9.03
C ARG A 136 -3.69 -12.99 10.42
N PRO A 137 -4.81 -13.57 10.86
CA PRO A 137 -5.28 -13.36 12.21
C PRO A 137 -4.21 -13.88 13.17
N THR A 138 -3.68 -13.00 14.03
CA THR A 138 -2.95 -13.45 15.22
C THR A 138 -3.95 -14.28 16.02
N THR A 139 -3.73 -15.58 16.05
CA THR A 139 -4.63 -16.60 16.60
C THR A 139 -4.96 -16.25 18.05
N ARG A 140 -6.06 -15.53 18.25
CA ARG A 140 -6.82 -15.59 19.49
C ARG A 140 -8.16 -16.18 19.08
N HIS A 141 -8.31 -17.47 19.34
CA HIS A 141 -9.59 -18.15 19.31
C HIS A 141 -10.65 -17.23 19.89
N VAL A 142 -11.61 -16.80 19.08
CA VAL A 142 -12.91 -16.40 19.62
C VAL A 142 -13.49 -17.68 20.20
N ARG A 143 -13.51 -17.78 21.55
CA ARG A 143 -14.17 -18.91 22.21
C ARG A 143 -15.64 -18.91 21.78
N ARG A 144 -16.13 -20.11 21.52
CA ARG A 144 -17.45 -20.44 20.99
C ARG A 144 -18.56 -20.31 22.06
N SER A 145 -18.53 -19.26 22.89
CA SER A 145 -19.44 -19.14 24.05
C SER A 145 -20.49 -18.02 23.99
N ASP A 146 -20.50 -17.15 22.97
CA ASP A 146 -21.48 -16.05 22.91
C ASP A 146 -22.69 -16.38 22.03
N VAL A 147 -23.19 -17.62 22.10
CA VAL A 147 -24.49 -18.01 21.54
C VAL A 147 -25.33 -18.63 22.64
N ALA A 148 -25.66 -17.83 23.65
CA ALA A 148 -26.65 -18.19 24.65
C ALA A 148 -27.27 -16.93 25.26
N SER A 149 -27.95 -16.11 24.45
CA SER A 149 -28.91 -15.09 24.91
C SER A 149 -29.60 -14.46 23.69
N PHE A 150 -30.44 -15.22 22.97
CA PHE A 150 -31.35 -14.60 21.98
C PHE A 150 -32.65 -15.40 21.77
N TRP A 151 -33.22 -15.89 22.87
CA TRP A 151 -34.64 -16.29 22.96
C TRP A 151 -35.16 -15.88 24.34
N ARG A 152 -36.34 -15.21 24.37
CA ARG A 152 -36.96 -14.32 25.39
C ARG A 152 -36.70 -12.85 25.03
N VAL A 153 -37.68 -12.05 24.61
CA VAL A 153 -39.14 -12.06 24.81
C VAL A 153 -39.81 -11.56 23.53
#